data_AF-A0A428HES5-F1
#
_entry.id   AF-A0A428HES5-F1
#
_cell.length_a   1.000
_cell.length_b   1.000
_cell.length_c   1.000
_cell.angle_alpha   90.00
_cell.angle_beta   90.00
_cell.angle_gamma   90.00
#
_symmetry.space_group_name_H-M   'P 1'
#
loop_
_entity.id
_entity.type
_entity.pdbx_description
1 polymer ?
#
loop_
_entity_poly.entity_id
_entity_poly.type
_entity_poly.pdbx_seq_one_letter_code
_entity_poly.pdbx_strand_id
1 'polypeptide(L)'
;MNKAKELLKELQDLDMDIQSRIDEINELEAGLLSSPKWSDVKVQGGQARKVDDVYTQLVVMKEAIEQDTKEVIDRKLELGRMINRLKNPKSRSVLRMTYITKTYIEDICDNLRISKATYYRLRKQAESELEETIIDKVN
;
A
#
# COMPACT_ATOMS: atom_id res chain seq x y z
N MET A 1 -18.67 3.97 11.47
CA MET A 1 -18.02 4.71 10.37
C MET A 1 -18.83 4.44 9.11
N ASN A 2 -18.84 5.34 8.12
CA ASN A 2 -19.44 5.03 6.81
C ASN A 2 -18.39 4.36 5.91
N LYS A 3 -18.83 3.64 4.87
CA LYS A 3 -17.95 2.75 4.10
C LYS A 3 -16.82 3.52 3.40
N ALA A 4 -17.09 4.72 2.91
CA ALA A 4 -16.11 5.60 2.29
C ALA A 4 -14.93 5.91 3.22
N LYS A 5 -15.18 6.21 4.50
CA LYS A 5 -14.11 6.50 5.46
C LYS A 5 -13.25 5.28 5.77
N GLU A 6 -13.87 4.10 5.83
CA GLU A 6 -13.12 2.85 6.01
C GLU A 6 -12.18 2.59 4.82
N LEU A 7 -12.68 2.76 3.59
CA LEU A 7 -11.87 2.58 2.37
C LEU A 7 -10.77 3.64 2.24
N LEU A 8 -11.04 4.89 2.62
CA LEU A 8 -10.02 5.95 2.61
C LEU A 8 -8.95 5.71 3.67
N LYS A 9 -9.32 5.15 4.83
CA LYS A 9 -8.36 4.75 5.86
C LYS A 9 -7.53 3.56 5.38
N GLU A 10 -8.18 2.53 4.84
CA GLU A 10 -7.50 1.39 4.21
C GLU A 10 -6.47 1.89 3.19
N LEU A 11 -6.87 2.75 2.24
CA LEU A 11 -5.99 3.34 1.25
C LEU A 11 -4.75 4.02 1.85
N GLN A 12 -4.91 4.71 2.99
CA GLN A 12 -3.82 5.39 3.66
C GLN A 12 -2.83 4.40 4.30
N ASP A 13 -3.35 3.31 4.85
CA ASP A 13 -2.59 2.28 5.57
C ASP A 13 -1.85 1.33 4.59
N LEU A 14 -2.38 1.09 3.38
CA LEU A 14 -1.76 0.21 2.37
C LEU A 14 -0.31 0.60 2.00
N ASP A 15 0.08 1.87 2.12
CA ASP A 15 1.47 2.27 1.86
C ASP A 15 2.45 1.72 2.90
N MET A 16 2.01 1.61 4.15
CA MET A 16 2.83 0.97 5.19
C MET A 16 2.97 -0.51 4.92
N ASP A 17 1.89 -1.17 4.48
CA ASP A 17 1.91 -2.59 4.12
C ASP A 17 2.86 -2.84 2.93
N ILE A 18 2.82 -2.00 1.90
CA ILE A 18 3.74 -2.09 0.75
C ILE A 18 5.19 -1.91 1.23
N GLN A 19 5.47 -0.89 2.04
CA GLN A 19 6.83 -0.63 2.51
C GLN A 19 7.36 -1.77 3.38
N SER A 20 6.55 -2.29 4.30
CA SER A 20 6.93 -3.42 5.17
C SER A 20 7.31 -4.66 4.36
N ARG A 21 6.61 -4.94 3.26
CA ARG A 21 6.92 -6.08 2.38
C ARG A 21 8.17 -5.86 1.54
N ILE A 22 8.41 -4.62 1.09
CA ILE A 22 9.66 -4.25 0.42
C ILE A 22 10.84 -4.40 1.39
N ASP A 23 10.68 -3.98 2.64
CA ASP A 23 11.71 -4.10 3.66
C ASP A 23 12.01 -5.58 3.97
N GLU A 24 10.99 -6.44 4.05
CA GLU A 24 11.14 -7.89 4.21
C GLU A 24 11.95 -8.52 3.05
N ILE A 25 11.67 -8.13 1.81
CA ILE A 25 12.45 -8.58 0.63
C ILE A 25 13.91 -8.13 0.75
N ASN A 26 14.15 -6.87 1.11
CA ASN A 26 15.50 -6.32 1.24
C ASN A 26 16.29 -7.02 2.36
N GLU A 27 15.66 -7.34 3.48
CA GLU A 27 16.29 -8.08 4.58
C GLU A 27 16.67 -9.51 4.17
N LEU A 28 15.79 -10.20 3.41
CA LEU A 28 16.09 -11.52 2.85
C LEU A 28 17.29 -11.48 1.88
N GLU A 29 17.36 -10.46 1.02
CA GLU A 29 18.49 -10.27 0.08
C GLU A 29 19.80 -9.90 0.80
N ALA A 30 19.74 -9.06 1.83
CA ALA A 30 20.91 -8.68 2.63
C ALA A 30 21.44 -9.85 3.46
N GLY A 31 20.56 -10.69 4.02
CA GLY A 31 20.92 -11.94 4.69
C GLY A 31 21.64 -12.93 3.77
N LEU A 32 21.28 -12.94 2.48
CA LEU A 32 21.93 -13.76 1.45
C LEU A 32 23.38 -13.28 1.19
N LEU A 33 23.57 -11.97 1.04
CA LEU A 33 24.87 -11.37 0.72
C LEU A 33 25.85 -11.37 1.91
N SER A 34 25.32 -11.25 3.13
CA SER A 34 26.11 -11.23 4.37
C SER A 34 26.43 -12.62 4.92
N SER A 35 25.78 -13.66 4.41
CA SER A 35 26.05 -15.02 4.87
C SER A 35 27.45 -15.47 4.45
N PRO A 36 28.29 -15.94 5.39
CA PRO A 36 29.57 -16.55 5.04
C PRO A 36 29.26 -17.73 4.11
N LYS A 37 29.91 -17.77 2.94
CA LYS A 37 29.75 -18.83 1.93
C LYS A 37 29.43 -20.14 2.63
N TRP A 38 28.18 -20.61 2.51
CA TRP A 38 27.66 -21.79 3.20
C TRP A 38 28.36 -23.02 2.61
N SER A 39 29.63 -23.18 2.93
CA SER A 39 30.49 -24.25 2.45
C SER A 39 30.10 -25.50 3.20
N ASP A 40 29.43 -26.43 2.51
CA ASP A 40 29.20 -27.83 2.88
C ASP A 40 29.54 -28.16 4.34
N VAL A 41 28.76 -27.62 5.29
CA VAL A 41 28.98 -27.96 6.70
C VAL A 41 28.38 -29.36 6.87
N LYS A 42 29.21 -30.37 6.66
CA LYS A 42 28.95 -31.74 7.14
C LYS A 42 28.92 -31.68 8.67
N VAL A 43 27.76 -31.36 9.25
CA VAL A 43 27.51 -31.65 10.66
C VAL A 43 27.39 -33.16 10.80
N GLN A 44 28.42 -33.77 11.42
CA GLN A 44 28.38 -35.17 11.82
C GLN A 44 27.16 -35.39 12.73
N GLY A 45 26.09 -36.01 12.20
CA GLY A 45 24.98 -36.54 12.98
C GLY A 45 23.60 -35.88 12.80
N GLY A 46 23.48 -34.75 12.11
CA GLY A 46 22.19 -34.13 11.76
C GLY A 46 21.91 -34.22 10.26
N GLN A 47 20.65 -34.38 9.84
CA GLN A 47 20.28 -34.31 8.42
C GLN A 47 20.85 -33.02 7.80
N ALA A 48 21.84 -33.17 6.93
CA ALA A 48 22.43 -32.04 6.21
C ALA A 48 21.37 -31.45 5.27
N ARG A 49 20.86 -30.24 5.56
CA ARG A 49 20.09 -29.47 4.58
C ARG A 49 21.04 -29.09 3.45
N LYS A 50 20.73 -29.49 2.22
CA LYS A 50 21.56 -29.14 1.07
C LYS A 50 21.42 -27.64 0.82
N VAL A 51 22.51 -27.00 0.40
CA VAL A 51 22.53 -25.57 0.04
C VAL A 51 21.45 -25.24 -0.99
N ASP A 52 21.20 -26.17 -1.93
CA ASP A 52 20.16 -26.05 -2.97
C ASP A 52 18.72 -26.00 -2.39
N ASP A 53 18.44 -26.77 -1.35
CA ASP A 53 17.11 -26.81 -0.72
C ASP A 53 16.79 -25.46 -0.03
N VAL A 54 17.82 -24.86 0.58
CA VAL A 54 17.70 -23.55 1.25
C VAL A 54 17.52 -22.43 0.21
N TYR A 55 18.27 -22.47 -0.89
CA TYR A 55 18.12 -21.50 -1.98
C TYR A 55 16.73 -21.58 -2.61
N THR A 56 16.23 -22.80 -2.83
CA THR A 56 14.87 -23.03 -3.35
C THR A 56 13.81 -22.46 -2.41
N GLN A 57 13.92 -22.68 -1.09
CA GLN A 57 12.98 -22.11 -0.12
C GLN A 57 13.01 -20.58 -0.12
N LEU A 58 14.18 -19.96 -0.23
CA LEU A 58 14.32 -18.51 -0.27
C LEU A 58 13.68 -17.89 -1.52
N VAL A 59 13.87 -18.50 -2.70
CA VAL A 59 13.21 -18.05 -3.93
C VAL A 59 11.69 -18.11 -3.78
N VAL A 60 11.17 -19.22 -3.27
CA VAL A 60 9.72 -19.39 -3.03
C VAL A 60 9.19 -18.34 -2.05
N MET A 61 9.92 -18.03 -0.97
CA MET A 61 9.52 -17.00 0.00
C MET A 61 9.51 -15.61 -0.64
N LYS A 62 10.53 -15.27 -1.44
CA LYS A 62 10.58 -14.00 -2.17
C LYS A 62 9.40 -13.87 -3.14
N GLU A 63 9.14 -14.90 -3.95
CA GLU A 63 8.01 -14.91 -4.89
C GLU A 63 6.67 -14.74 -4.17
N ALA A 64 6.50 -15.36 -2.99
CA ALA A 64 5.29 -15.19 -2.19
C ALA A 64 5.11 -13.74 -1.70
N ILE A 65 6.17 -13.11 -1.18
CA ILE A 65 6.11 -11.72 -0.72
C ILE A 65 5.87 -10.75 -1.88
N GLU A 66 6.49 -10.99 -3.05
CA GLU A 66 6.26 -10.20 -4.26
C GLU A 66 4.82 -10.30 -4.74
N GLN A 67 4.27 -11.51 -4.77
CA GLN A 67 2.88 -11.76 -5.17
C GLN A 67 1.90 -11.08 -4.21
N ASP A 68 2.12 -11.21 -2.91
CA ASP A 68 1.29 -10.51 -1.93
C ASP A 68 1.41 -8.97 -2.05
N THR A 69 2.63 -8.45 -2.27
CA THR A 69 2.86 -7.01 -2.46
C THR A 69 2.07 -6.49 -3.65
N LYS A 70 2.02 -7.27 -4.73
CA LYS A 70 1.21 -6.96 -5.91
C LYS A 70 -0.29 -6.87 -5.57
N GLU A 71 -0.81 -7.76 -4.74
CA GLU A 71 -2.22 -7.70 -4.32
C GLU A 71 -2.53 -6.42 -3.53
N VAL A 72 -1.63 -6.00 -2.64
CA VAL A 72 -1.75 -4.73 -1.90
C VAL A 72 -1.72 -3.52 -2.85
N ILE A 73 -0.82 -3.53 -3.85
CA ILE A 73 -0.76 -2.49 -4.88
C ILE A 73 -2.04 -2.47 -5.73
N ASP A 74 -2.53 -3.62 -6.15
CA ASP A 74 -3.75 -3.75 -6.94
C ASP A 74 -4.96 -3.19 -6.17
N ARG A 75 -5.05 -3.46 -4.86
CA ARG A 75 -6.05 -2.88 -3.99
C ARG A 75 -5.93 -1.36 -3.89
N LYS A 76 -4.71 -0.83 -3.72
CA LYS A 76 -4.46 0.63 -3.72
C LYS A 76 -4.91 1.28 -5.03
N LEU A 77 -4.62 0.63 -6.17
CA LEU A 77 -5.04 1.11 -7.49
C LEU A 77 -6.56 1.06 -7.66
N GLU A 78 -7.23 0.02 -7.16
CA GLU A 78 -8.69 -0.09 -7.17
C GLU A 78 -9.33 1.07 -6.42
N LEU A 79 -8.89 1.34 -5.18
CA LEU A 79 -9.39 2.44 -4.35
C LEU A 79 -9.11 3.80 -5.00
N GLY A 80 -7.92 3.98 -5.59
CA GLY A 80 -7.59 5.18 -6.37
C GLY A 80 -8.50 5.37 -7.59
N ARG A 81 -8.86 4.28 -8.28
CA ARG A 81 -9.83 4.30 -9.39
C ARG A 81 -11.24 4.61 -8.92
N MET A 82 -11.64 4.23 -7.70
CA MET A 82 -12.93 4.64 -7.12
C MET A 82 -13.01 6.16 -6.95
N ILE A 83 -11.96 6.77 -6.39
CA ILE A 83 -11.88 8.24 -6.28
C ILE A 83 -11.96 8.90 -7.66
N ASN A 84 -11.33 8.33 -8.69
CA ASN A 84 -11.36 8.89 -10.04
C ASN A 84 -12.77 8.94 -10.68
N ARG A 85 -13.73 8.15 -10.17
CA ARG A 85 -15.12 8.10 -10.67
C ARG A 85 -16.03 9.19 -10.09
N LEU A 86 -15.58 9.94 -9.07
CA LEU A 86 -16.36 11.06 -8.54
C LEU A 86 -16.60 12.11 -9.62
N LYS A 87 -17.82 12.62 -9.70
CA LYS A 87 -18.25 13.55 -10.75
C LYS A 87 -17.59 14.91 -10.54
N ASN A 88 -17.47 15.34 -9.29
CA ASN A 88 -16.90 16.64 -8.96
C ASN A 88 -15.35 16.61 -9.04
N PRO A 89 -14.72 17.40 -9.92
CA PRO A 89 -13.26 17.48 -10.01
C PRO A 89 -12.61 17.97 -8.71
N LYS A 90 -13.26 18.86 -7.94
CA LYS A 90 -12.72 19.34 -6.66
C LYS A 90 -12.70 18.23 -5.62
N SER A 91 -13.75 17.40 -5.56
CA SER A 91 -13.82 16.23 -4.68
C SER A 91 -12.69 15.24 -5.00
N ARG A 92 -12.48 14.96 -6.30
CA ARG A 92 -11.36 14.12 -6.76
C ARG A 92 -10.02 14.67 -6.31
N SER A 93 -9.74 15.94 -6.61
CA SER A 93 -8.45 16.55 -6.27
C SER A 93 -8.18 16.52 -4.77
N VAL A 94 -9.15 16.90 -3.94
CA VAL A 94 -8.98 16.90 -2.47
C VAL A 94 -8.70 15.49 -1.96
N LEU A 95 -9.48 14.47 -2.36
CA LEU A 95 -9.22 13.10 -1.88
C LEU A 95 -7.91 12.52 -2.40
N ARG A 96 -7.55 12.77 -3.66
CA ARG A 96 -6.26 12.31 -4.21
C ARG A 96 -5.10 12.96 -3.47
N MET A 97 -5.17 14.26 -3.23
CA MET A 97 -4.11 14.99 -2.53
C MET A 97 -3.97 14.52 -1.08
N THR A 98 -5.09 14.30 -0.39
CA THR A 98 -5.10 13.87 1.01
C THR A 98 -4.67 12.41 1.19
N TYR A 99 -5.21 11.49 0.39
CA TYR A 99 -5.10 10.04 0.67
C TYR A 99 -4.15 9.29 -0.26
N ILE A 100 -3.89 9.79 -1.47
CA ILE A 100 -2.99 9.11 -2.43
C ILE A 100 -1.61 9.76 -2.43
N THR A 101 -1.53 11.08 -2.65
CA THR A 101 -0.23 11.78 -2.64
C THR A 101 0.20 12.21 -1.25
N LYS A 102 -0.68 12.08 -0.24
CA LYS A 102 -0.41 12.40 1.17
C LYS A 102 0.19 13.80 1.36
N THR A 103 -0.28 14.75 0.56
CA THR A 103 0.16 16.14 0.57
C THR A 103 -0.30 16.81 1.88
N TYR A 104 0.58 17.61 2.50
CA TYR A 104 0.24 18.31 3.74
C TYR A 104 -0.92 19.27 3.51
N ILE A 105 -1.77 19.44 4.53
CA ILE A 105 -2.98 20.25 4.42
C ILE A 105 -2.64 21.68 4.02
N GLU A 106 -1.54 22.20 4.54
CA GLU A 106 -0.94 23.49 4.22
C GLU A 106 -0.66 23.60 2.71
N ASP A 107 0.09 22.65 2.16
CA ASP A 107 0.40 22.59 0.73
C ASP A 107 -0.87 22.42 -0.13
N ILE A 108 -1.87 21.65 0.33
CA ILE A 108 -3.16 21.53 -0.36
C ILE A 108 -3.86 22.89 -0.40
N CYS A 109 -3.88 23.59 0.73
CA CYS A 109 -4.50 24.91 0.85
C CYS A 109 -3.82 25.92 -0.08
N ASP A 110 -2.49 25.92 -0.13
CA ASP A 110 -1.71 26.81 -0.99
C ASP A 110 -1.90 26.48 -2.47
N ASN A 111 -1.82 25.20 -2.84
CA ASN A 111 -2.02 24.72 -4.22
C ASN A 111 -3.42 25.04 -4.75
N LEU A 112 -4.45 24.91 -3.91
CA LEU A 112 -5.84 25.18 -4.29
C LEU A 112 -6.28 26.63 -4.03
N ARG A 113 -5.42 27.44 -3.40
CA ARG A 113 -5.72 28.80 -2.93
C ARG A 113 -7.00 28.86 -2.07
N ILE A 114 -7.10 27.95 -1.10
CA ILE A 114 -8.26 27.83 -0.19
C ILE A 114 -7.83 27.91 1.27
N SER A 115 -8.75 28.28 2.16
CA SER A 115 -8.52 28.22 3.61
C SER A 115 -8.60 26.78 4.13
N LYS A 116 -7.95 26.51 5.28
CA LYS A 116 -8.09 25.23 6.01
C LYS A 116 -9.55 24.86 6.28
N ALA A 117 -10.39 25.83 6.64
CA ALA A 117 -11.83 25.61 6.84
C ALA A 117 -12.51 25.13 5.56
N THR A 118 -12.16 25.72 4.41
CA THR A 118 -12.67 25.32 3.10
C THR A 118 -12.18 23.91 2.72
N TYR A 119 -10.92 23.59 3.00
CA TYR A 119 -10.38 22.24 2.82
C TYR A 119 -11.20 21.19 3.57
N TYR A 120 -11.44 21.37 4.88
CA TYR A 120 -12.20 20.39 5.67
C TYR A 120 -13.65 20.23 5.16
N ARG A 121 -14.28 21.33 4.73
CA ARG A 121 -15.62 21.29 4.13
C ARG A 121 -15.62 20.50 2.82
N LEU A 122 -14.67 20.77 1.93
CA LEU A 122 -14.53 20.06 0.66
C LEU A 122 -14.22 18.58 0.87
N ARG A 123 -13.35 18.24 1.84
CA ARG A 123 -13.04 16.85 2.17
C ARG A 123 -14.28 16.11 2.64
N LYS A 124 -15.06 16.69 3.57
CA LYS A 124 -16.31 16.09 4.06
C LYS A 124 -17.34 15.90 2.94
N GLN A 125 -17.44 16.87 2.03
CA GLN A 125 -18.30 16.75 0.85
C GLN A 125 -17.84 15.62 -0.07
N ALA A 126 -16.54 15.53 -0.33
CA ALA A 126 -15.95 14.49 -1.16
C ALA A 126 -16.12 13.08 -0.57
N GLU A 127 -15.96 12.95 0.75
CA GLU A 127 -16.25 11.71 1.50
C GLU A 127 -17.72 11.28 1.33
N SER A 128 -18.65 12.24 1.28
CA SER A 128 -20.09 11.95 1.10
C SER A 128 -20.40 11.54 -0.35
N GLU A 129 -19.83 12.24 -1.33
CA GLU A 129 -19.97 11.88 -2.76
C GLU A 129 -19.36 10.49 -3.06
N LEU A 130 -18.29 10.12 -2.37
CA LEU A 130 -17.71 8.79 -2.46
C LEU A 130 -18.63 7.71 -1.86
N GLU A 131 -19.27 8.00 -0.73
CA GLU A 131 -20.27 7.08 -0.15
C GLU A 131 -21.42 6.84 -1.13
N GLU A 132 -21.97 7.89 -1.74
CA GLU A 132 -23.03 7.78 -2.75
C GLU A 132 -22.57 6.94 -3.95
N THR A 133 -21.36 7.20 -4.46
CA THR A 133 -20.78 6.44 -5.58
C THR A 133 -20.57 4.95 -5.26
N ILE A 134 -20.34 4.61 -3.98
CA ILE A 134 -20.22 3.23 -3.53
C ILE A 134 -21.61 2.57 -3.50
N ILE A 135 -22.61 3.25 -2.94
CA ILE A 135 -23.98 2.74 -2.82
C ILE A 135 -24.62 2.54 -4.20
N ASP A 136 -24.44 3.49 -5.12
CA ASP A 136 -24.95 3.42 -6.49
C ASP A 136 -24.42 2.23 -7.31
N LYS A 137 -23.35 1.56 -6.85
CA LYS A 137 -22.83 0.34 -7.49
C LYS A 137 -23.37 -0.97 -6.91
N VAL A 138 -24.02 -0.90 -5.75
CA VAL A 138 -24.58 -2.06 -5.05
C VAL A 138 -26.05 -2.27 -5.44
N ASN A 139 -26.70 -1.25 -6.00
CA ASN A 139 -28.06 -1.29 -6.58
C ASN A 139 -28.01 -1.44 -8.11
#